data_AF-A0A3N9UQR6-F1
#
_entry.id   AF-A0A3N9UQR6-F1
#
_cell.length_a   1.000
_cell.length_b   1.000
_cell.length_c   1.000
_cell.angle_alpha   90.00
_cell.angle_beta   90.00
_cell.angle_gamma   90.00
#
_symmetry.space_group_name_H-M   'P 1'
#
loop_
_entity.id
_entity.type
_entity.pdbx_description
1 polymer ?
#
loop_
_entity_poly.entity_id
_entity_poly.type
_entity_poly.pdbx_seq_one_letter_code
_entity_poly.pdbx_strand_id
1 'polypeptide(L)' 'MAKQNPSKPNVTKDYVPKEDMIKNIKDNMRVAEVSKEFAGPEELEHLEEKNQRRIHEIERLQNKPLS' A
#
# COMPACT_ATOMS: atom_id res chain seq x y z
N MET A 1 -3.48 1.59 41.62
CA MET A 1 -2.55 0.67 40.92
C MET A 1 -2.79 0.79 39.43
N ALA A 2 -1.82 1.27 38.66
CA ALA A 2 -1.95 1.41 37.21
C ALA A 2 -1.82 0.03 36.54
N LYS A 3 -2.87 -0.39 35.83
CA LYS A 3 -2.89 -1.65 35.09
C LYS A 3 -1.94 -1.53 33.89
N GLN A 4 -0.88 -2.33 33.86
CA GLN A 4 0.05 -2.39 32.73
C GLN A 4 -0.70 -2.85 31.47
N ASN A 5 -0.58 -2.10 30.37
CA ASN A 5 -1.13 -2.49 29.07
C ASN A 5 -0.48 -3.81 28.63
N PRO A 6 -1.25 -4.81 28.18
CA PRO A 6 -0.67 -6.07 27.71
C PRO A 6 0.24 -5.78 26.51
N SER A 7 1.52 -6.17 26.63
CA SER A 7 2.47 -6.06 25.54
C SER A 7 1.91 -6.81 24.33
N LYS A 8 1.84 -6.13 23.17
CA LYS A 8 1.39 -6.77 21.93
C LYS A 8 2.25 -8.01 21.66
N PRO A 9 1.66 -9.12 21.19
CA PRO A 9 2.42 -10.33 20.88
C PRO A 9 3.52 -9.99 19.87
N ASN A 10 4.69 -10.59 20.08
CA ASN A 10 5.86 -10.40 19.24
C ASN A 10 5.60 -11.10 17.90
N VAL A 11 4.92 -10.41 16.97
CA VAL A 11 4.62 -10.94 15.65
C VAL A 11 5.94 -11.04 14.91
N THR A 12 6.45 -12.26 14.75
CA THR A 12 7.52 -12.54 13.80
C THR A 12 7.03 -12.03 12.45
N LYS A 13 7.73 -11.06 11.86
CA LYS A 13 7.37 -10.56 10.53
C LYS A 13 7.57 -11.72 9.58
N ASP A 14 6.47 -12.39 9.21
CA ASP A 14 6.50 -13.45 8.21
C ASP A 14 7.12 -12.90 6.94
N TYR A 15 8.02 -13.67 6.32
CA TYR A 15 8.64 -13.28 5.07
C TYR A 15 7.57 -13.20 3.99
N VAL A 16 7.37 -12.01 3.43
CA VAL A 16 6.47 -11.80 2.29
C VAL A 16 7.33 -11.76 1.03
N PRO A 17 7.11 -12.67 0.05
CA PRO A 17 7.76 -12.63 -1.24
C PRO A 17 7.56 -11.31 -1.97
N LYS A 18 8.55 -10.87 -2.77
CA LYS A 18 8.47 -9.61 -3.52
C LYS A 18 7.31 -9.62 -4.51
N GLU A 19 7.04 -10.77 -5.11
CA GLU A 19 5.94 -11.00 -6.05
C GLU A 19 4.59 -10.73 -5.39
N ASP A 20 4.42 -11.20 -4.15
CA ASP A 20 3.20 -10.98 -3.36
C ASP A 20 3.06 -9.52 -2.95
N MET A 21 4.16 -8.84 -2.62
CA MET A 21 4.15 -7.39 -2.37
C MET A 21 3.69 -6.62 -3.61
N ILE A 22 4.24 -6.93 -4.79
CA ILE A 22 3.86 -6.28 -6.06
C ILE A 22 2.39 -6.56 -6.37
N LYS A 23 1.92 -7.80 -6.19
CA LYS A 23 0.51 -8.17 -6.38
C LYS A 23 -0.39 -7.35 -5.46
N ASN A 24 -0.05 -7.26 -4.17
CA ASN A 24 -0.82 -6.50 -3.19
C ASN A 24 -0.89 -5.00 -3.55
N ILE A 25 0.21 -4.43 -4.04
CA ILE A 25 0.22 -3.02 -4.49
C ILE A 25 -0.70 -2.85 -5.71
N LYS A 26 -0.64 -3.75 -6.69
CA LYS A 26 -1.52 -3.72 -7.88
C LYS A 26 -3.00 -3.90 -7.52
N ASP A 27 -3.32 -4.82 -6.63
CA ASP A 27 -4.69 -5.04 -6.16
C ASP A 27 -5.23 -3.78 -5.48
N ASN A 28 -4.42 -3.11 -4.65
CA ASN A 28 -4.77 -1.83 -4.02
C ASN A 28 -4.97 -0.69 -5.04
N MET A 29 -4.17 -0.64 -6.11
CA MET A 29 -4.38 0.33 -7.19
C MET A 29 -5.70 0.08 -7.91
N ARG A 30 -6.03 -1.19 -8.21
CA ARG A 30 -7.29 -1.55 -8.87
C ARG A 30 -8.50 -1.15 -8.03
N VAL A 31 -8.48 -1.43 -6.72
CA VAL A 31 -9.56 -1.01 -5.81
C VAL A 31 -9.69 0.51 -5.76
N ALA A 32 -8.55 1.23 -5.74
CA ALA A 32 -8.55 2.68 -5.76
C ALA A 32 -9.15 3.24 -7.06
N GLU A 33 -8.84 2.67 -8.23
CA GLU A 33 -9.45 3.06 -9.52
C GLU A 33 -10.97 2.88 -9.51
N VAL A 34 -11.48 1.76 -8.98
CA VAL A 34 -12.94 1.57 -8.84
C VAL A 34 -13.55 2.58 -7.86
N SER A 35 -12.81 2.95 -6.81
CA SER A 35 -13.28 3.92 -5.81
C SER A 35 -13.35 5.35 -6.37
N LYS A 36 -12.61 5.68 -7.44
CA LYS A 36 -12.64 7.01 -8.08
C LYS A 36 -14.02 7.37 -8.63
N GLU A 37 -14.80 6.39 -9.06
CA GLU A 37 -16.15 6.62 -9.61
C GLU A 37 -17.12 7.25 -8.60
N PHE A 38 -16.87 7.05 -7.31
CA PHE A 38 -17.71 7.54 -6.21
C PHE A 38 -17.03 8.61 -5.36
N ALA A 39 -15.76 8.90 -5.62
CA ALA A 39 -14.96 9.82 -4.83
C ALA A 39 -15.27 11.28 -5.16
N GLY A 40 -15.21 12.13 -4.13
CA GLY A 40 -15.22 13.58 -4.34
C GLY A 40 -13.92 14.08 -5.01
N PRO A 41 -13.87 15.33 -5.49
CA PRO A 41 -12.71 15.87 -6.21
C PRO A 41 -11.40 15.85 -5.40
N GLU A 42 -11.46 16.15 -4.10
CA GLU A 42 -10.28 16.09 -3.20
C GLU A 42 -9.83 14.64 -2.96
N GLU A 43 -10.77 13.71 -2.81
CA GLU A 43 -10.46 12.29 -2.65
C GLU A 43 -9.87 11.69 -3.94
N LEU A 44 -10.34 12.14 -5.10
CA LEU A 44 -9.80 11.78 -6.40
C LEU A 44 -8.32 12.15 -6.52
N GLU A 45 -7.97 13.39 -6.19
CA GLU A 45 -6.57 13.87 -6.21
C GLU A 45 -5.70 13.01 -5.28
N HIS A 46 -6.15 12.76 -4.05
CA HIS A 46 -5.43 11.91 -3.11
C HIS A 46 -5.28 10.45 -3.59
N LEU A 47 -6.31 9.88 -4.24
CA LEU A 47 -6.26 8.53 -4.81
C LEU A 47 -5.25 8.45 -5.95
N GLU A 48 -5.19 9.48 -6.79
CA GLU A 48 -4.23 9.58 -7.91
C GLU A 48 -2.79 9.72 -7.41
N GLU A 49 -2.51 10.64 -6.49
CA GLU A 49 -1.20 10.78 -5.86
C GLU A 49 -0.74 9.49 -5.18
N LYS A 50 -1.66 8.79 -4.52
CA LYS A 50 -1.37 7.51 -3.87
C LYS A 50 -1.07 6.42 -4.89
N ASN A 51 -1.79 6.39 -6.03
CA ASN A 51 -1.50 5.45 -7.12
C ASN A 51 -0.16 5.75 -7.80
N GLN A 52 0.20 7.02 -8.01
CA GLN A 52 1.52 7.39 -8.55
C GLN A 52 2.66 6.91 -7.65
N ARG A 53 2.53 7.10 -6.32
CA ARG A 53 3.53 6.58 -5.37
C ARG A 53 3.66 5.05 -5.42
N ARG A 54 2.54 4.33 -5.57
CA ARG A 54 2.52 2.87 -5.70
C ARG A 54 3.22 2.38 -6.98
N ILE A 55 3.12 3.14 -8.08
CA ILE A 55 3.85 2.83 -9.32
C ILE A 55 5.35 2.90 -9.09
N HIS A 56 5.85 3.99 -8.51
CA HIS A 56 7.27 4.14 -8.18
C HIS A 56 7.77 3.03 -7.24
N GLU A 57 6.92 2.57 -6.30
CA GLU A 57 7.25 1.47 -5.41
C GLU A 57 7.36 0.13 -6.15
N ILE A 58 6.46 -0.15 -7.09
CA ILE A 58 6.55 -1.33 -7.96
C ILE A 58 7.83 -1.29 -8.80
N GLU A 59 8.19 -0.14 -9.36
CA GLU A 59 9.42 0.02 -10.17
C GLU A 59 10.68 -0.30 -9.36
N ARG A 60 10.74 0.20 -8.11
CA ARG A 60 11.82 -0.13 -7.17
C ARG A 60 11.86 -1.62 -6.85
N LEU A 61 10.71 -2.24 -6.57
CA LEU A 61 10.62 -3.67 -6.28
C LEU A 61 11.04 -4.55 -7.47
N GLN A 62 10.82 -4.06 -8.70
CA GLN A 62 11.21 -4.71 -9.94
C GLN A 62 12.66 -4.44 -10.37
N ASN A 63 13.44 -3.65 -9.59
CA ASN A 63 14.78 -3.19 -9.95
C ASN A 63 14.84 -2.49 -11.33
N LYS A 64 13.76 -1.84 -11.76
CA LYS A 64 13.79 -1.03 -13.00
C LYS A 64 14.41 0.34 -12.69
N PRO A 65 15.25 0.91 -13.59
CA PRO A 65 15.67 2.29 -13.44
C PRO A 65 14.44 3.21 -13.50
N LEU A 66 14.37 4.17 -12.58
CA LEU A 66 13.34 5.21 -12.57
C LEU A 66 13.47 6.01 -13.87
N SER A 67 12.40 6.09 -14.67
CA SER A 67 12.36 6.85 -15.93
C SER A 67 11.97 8.30 -15.70
#